data_AF-A0A522QE53-F1
#
_entry.id   AF-A0A522QE53-F1
#
_cell.length_a   1.000
_cell.length_b   1.000
_cell.length_c   1.000
_cell.angle_alpha   90.00
_cell.angle_beta   90.00
_cell.angle_gamma   90.00
#
_symmetry.space_group_name_H-M   'P 1'
#
loop_
_entity.id
_entity.type
_entity.pdbx_description
1 polymer ?
#
loop_
_entity_poly.entity_id
_entity_poly.type
_entity_poly.pdbx_seq_one_letter_code
_entity_poly.pdbx_strand_id
1 'polypeptide(L)'
;MAPTARTPRAGAVGATLLVLGLACAGGYRLAAAGESAAYAGHAAPTAVTVRQGGSYLLAVPGGVAALQRAGVDPGRLQCQWSAPDTGEQLLDVSALGSSTRATDAIASFTAGYSGPIRVSCLGWGAVYVAGADGAPTDYAGVLLVLATIALTAGAPLALSGLRAASRRPPRQHEEVERLVDVVRAGAGDDEVAGGDRRDVAP
;
A
#
# COMPACT_ATOMS: atom_id res chain seq x y z
N MET A 1 -17.84 -26.88 -28.85
CA MET A 1 -16.99 -26.59 -27.67
C MET A 1 -17.74 -25.62 -26.77
N ALA A 2 -18.30 -26.11 -25.66
CA ALA A 2 -19.05 -25.26 -24.73
C ALA A 2 -18.07 -24.52 -23.79
N PRO A 3 -18.20 -23.20 -23.60
CA PRO A 3 -17.38 -22.46 -22.64
C PRO A 3 -17.75 -22.89 -21.22
N THR A 4 -16.81 -23.53 -20.52
CA THR A 4 -16.96 -23.88 -19.11
C THR A 4 -16.92 -22.59 -18.28
N ALA A 5 -18.08 -22.22 -17.74
CA ALA A 5 -18.24 -21.05 -16.88
C ALA A 5 -17.50 -21.26 -15.53
N ARG A 6 -16.22 -20.92 -15.49
CA ARG A 6 -15.44 -20.65 -14.26
C ARG A 6 -15.52 -19.15 -13.96
N THR A 7 -15.75 -18.62 -12.75
CA THR A 7 -16.17 -19.13 -11.44
C THR A 7 -16.40 -17.86 -10.59
N PRO A 8 -17.42 -17.79 -9.72
CA PRO A 8 -17.60 -16.69 -8.75
C PRO A 8 -16.40 -16.50 -7.81
N ARG A 9 -15.50 -17.48 -7.74
CA ARG A 9 -14.26 -17.46 -6.96
C ARG A 9 -13.25 -16.41 -7.43
N ALA A 10 -13.19 -16.10 -8.73
CA ALA A 10 -12.24 -15.12 -9.24
C ALA A 10 -12.54 -13.69 -8.75
N GLY A 11 -13.82 -13.33 -8.65
CA GLY A 11 -14.24 -12.05 -8.09
C GLY A 11 -13.94 -11.94 -6.59
N ALA A 12 -14.18 -13.01 -5.82
CA ALA A 12 -13.85 -13.05 -4.40
C ALA A 12 -12.34 -12.92 -4.13
N VAL A 13 -11.50 -13.61 -4.92
CA VAL A 13 -10.03 -13.50 -4.84
C VAL A 13 -9.54 -12.10 -5.23
N GLY A 14 -10.13 -11.49 -6.26
CA GLY A 14 -9.82 -10.11 -6.63
C GLY A 14 -10.17 -9.11 -5.53
N ALA A 15 -11.33 -9.27 -4.88
CA ALA A 15 -11.76 -8.42 -3.78
C ALA A 15 -10.86 -8.55 -2.54
N THR A 16 -10.46 -9.77 -2.16
CA THR A 16 -9.53 -9.96 -1.03
C THR A 16 -8.16 -9.39 -1.32
N LEU A 17 -7.63 -9.53 -2.54
CA LEU A 17 -6.37 -8.90 -2.95
C LEU A 17 -6.46 -7.37 -2.90
N LEU A 18 -7.58 -6.77 -3.31
CA LEU A 18 -7.77 -5.32 -3.20
C LEU A 18 -7.78 -4.85 -1.74
N VAL A 19 -8.53 -5.54 -0.86
CA VAL A 19 -8.57 -5.20 0.56
C VAL A 19 -7.19 -5.33 1.20
N LEU A 20 -6.47 -6.42 0.89
CA LEU A 20 -5.11 -6.61 1.37
C LEU A 20 -4.16 -5.52 0.85
N GLY A 21 -4.26 -5.16 -0.44
CA GLY A 21 -3.45 -4.10 -1.03
C GLY A 21 -3.71 -2.73 -0.39
N LEU A 22 -4.97 -2.40 -0.11
CA LEU A 22 -5.35 -1.19 0.61
C LEU A 22 -4.87 -1.20 2.06
N ALA A 23 -4.98 -2.35 2.75
CA ALA A 23 -4.47 -2.50 4.12
C ALA A 23 -2.94 -2.33 4.16
N CYS A 24 -2.20 -2.93 3.22
CA CYS A 24 -0.76 -2.74 3.10
C CYS A 24 -0.39 -1.29 2.75
N ALA A 25 -1.15 -0.62 1.89
CA ALA A 25 -0.95 0.81 1.58
C ALA A 25 -1.21 1.71 2.81
N GLY A 26 -2.22 1.39 3.60
CA GLY A 26 -2.49 2.05 4.88
C GLY A 26 -1.36 1.80 5.89
N GLY A 27 -0.91 0.55 6.01
CA GLY A 27 0.25 0.18 6.83
C GLY A 27 1.53 0.91 6.43
N TYR A 28 1.79 1.03 5.13
CA TYR A 28 2.90 1.84 4.59
C TYR A 28 2.81 3.30 5.05
N ARG A 29 1.62 3.91 4.99
CA ARG A 29 1.43 5.31 5.44
C ARG A 29 1.71 5.47 6.93
N LEU A 30 1.28 4.52 7.75
CA LEU A 30 1.54 4.52 9.19
C LEU A 30 3.03 4.30 9.50
N ALA A 31 3.69 3.38 8.80
CA ALA A 31 5.11 3.11 8.96
C ALA A 31 5.96 4.31 8.52
N ALA A 32 5.68 4.90 7.36
CA ALA A 32 6.37 6.09 6.87
C ALA A 32 6.15 7.32 7.80
N ALA A 33 4.96 7.45 8.38
CA ALA A 33 4.70 8.48 9.40
C ALA A 33 5.48 8.19 10.70
N GLY A 34 5.65 6.92 11.07
CA GLY A 34 6.46 6.48 12.20
C GLY A 34 7.96 6.75 12.00
N GLU A 35 8.48 6.57 10.78
CA GLU A 35 9.85 6.95 10.42
C GLU A 35 10.04 8.47 10.50
N SER A 36 9.06 9.24 10.00
CA SER A 36 9.01 10.70 10.17
C SER A 36 9.02 11.12 11.65
N ALA A 37 8.36 10.35 12.51
CA ALA A 37 8.36 10.54 13.96
C ALA A 37 9.69 10.12 14.62
N ALA A 38 10.38 9.11 14.07
CA ALA A 38 11.71 8.72 14.56
C ALA A 38 12.74 9.85 14.40
N TYR A 39 12.56 10.69 13.36
CA TYR A 39 13.33 11.92 13.17
C TYR A 39 12.87 13.08 14.10
N ALA A 40 11.63 13.05 14.60
CA ALA A 40 11.00 14.13 15.36
C ALA A 40 11.14 14.00 16.89
N GLY A 41 12.29 13.55 17.38
CA GLY A 41 12.56 13.50 18.83
C GLY A 41 13.62 12.50 19.28
N HIS A 42 14.07 11.59 18.42
CA HIS A 42 15.22 10.74 18.74
C HIS A 42 16.50 11.39 18.26
N ALA A 43 17.49 11.48 19.15
CA ALA A 43 18.83 11.92 18.80
C ALA A 43 19.37 11.06 17.65
N ALA A 44 20.03 11.68 16.67
CA ALA A 44 20.67 10.92 15.60
C ALA A 44 21.65 9.89 16.21
N PRO A 45 21.81 8.71 15.59
CA PRO A 45 22.72 7.70 16.09
C PRO A 45 24.12 8.27 16.31
N THR A 46 24.72 8.03 17.48
CA THR A 46 26.05 8.54 17.81
C THR A 46 27.17 7.91 16.99
N ALA A 47 26.90 6.74 16.41
CA ALA A 47 27.77 6.04 15.47
C ALA A 47 26.91 5.16 14.55
N VAL A 48 27.34 5.00 13.30
CA VAL A 48 26.74 4.12 12.29
C VAL A 48 27.83 3.26 11.67
N THR A 49 27.55 1.98 11.44
CA THR A 49 28.50 1.08 10.78
C THR A 49 28.43 1.28 9.27
N VAL A 50 29.58 1.55 8.67
CA VAL A 50 29.76 1.61 7.22
C VAL A 50 30.80 0.58 6.77
N ARG A 51 30.78 0.28 5.48
CA ARG A 51 31.70 -0.59 4.78
C ARG A 51 32.38 0.21 3.67
N GLN A 52 33.68 0.05 3.58
CA GLN A 52 34.53 0.71 2.59
C GLN A 52 34.00 0.46 1.17
N GLY A 53 33.91 1.53 0.38
CA GLY A 53 33.35 1.52 -0.97
C GLY A 53 31.82 1.51 -1.03
N GLY A 54 31.13 1.39 0.11
CA GLY A 54 29.68 1.51 0.18
C GLY A 54 29.22 2.96 -0.04
N SER A 55 28.09 3.12 -0.75
CA SER A 55 27.43 4.40 -0.94
C SER A 55 26.31 4.55 0.08
N TYR A 56 26.35 5.63 0.85
CA TYR A 56 25.39 5.92 1.92
C TYR A 56 24.69 7.25 1.67
N LEU A 57 23.47 7.39 2.19
CA LEU A 57 22.69 8.62 2.08
C LEU A 57 22.68 9.36 3.42
N LEU A 58 22.94 10.66 3.37
CA LEU A 58 22.74 11.59 4.46
C LEU A 58 21.31 12.12 4.39
N ALA A 59 20.59 11.99 5.50
CA ALA A 59 19.22 12.43 5.63
C ALA A 59 19.02 13.33 6.86
N VAL A 60 18.13 14.30 6.70
CA VAL A 60 17.70 15.21 7.77
C VAL A 60 16.18 15.29 7.79
N PRO A 61 15.57 15.53 8.96
CA PRO A 61 14.12 15.67 9.05
C PRO A 61 13.62 16.80 8.12
N GLY A 62 12.76 16.46 7.17
CA GLY A 62 12.22 17.43 6.19
C GLY A 62 13.15 17.76 5.02
N GLY A 63 14.28 17.04 4.91
CA GLY A 63 15.19 17.03 3.76
C GLY A 63 15.72 18.39 3.33
N VAL A 64 15.91 18.54 2.01
CA VAL A 64 16.49 19.74 1.40
C VAL A 64 15.65 20.99 1.70
N ALA A 65 14.34 20.87 1.75
CA ALA A 65 13.44 21.99 2.07
C ALA A 65 13.62 22.50 3.51
N ALA A 66 13.99 21.64 4.46
CA ALA A 66 14.28 22.04 5.82
C ALA A 66 15.63 22.76 5.93
N LEU A 67 16.66 22.28 5.23
CA LEU A 67 17.96 22.96 5.11
C LEU A 67 17.81 24.37 4.55
N GLN A 68 17.07 24.51 3.44
CA GLN A 68 16.83 25.80 2.79
C GLN A 68 16.08 26.77 3.70
N ARG A 69 15.09 26.28 4.46
CA ARG A 69 14.37 27.09 5.47
C ARG A 69 15.27 27.56 6.62
N ALA A 70 16.31 26.79 6.95
CA ALA A 70 17.32 27.19 7.93
C ALA A 70 18.45 28.05 7.33
N GLY A 71 18.38 28.39 6.04
CA GLY A 71 19.42 29.18 5.35
C GLY A 71 20.69 28.40 5.03
N VAL A 72 20.65 27.07 5.09
CA VAL A 72 21.80 26.20 4.74
C VAL A 72 21.68 25.80 3.27
N ASP A 73 22.74 26.06 2.50
CA ASP A 73 22.82 25.66 1.09
C ASP A 73 23.22 24.17 0.99
N PRO A 74 22.34 23.28 0.48
CA PRO A 74 22.65 21.87 0.31
C PRO A 74 23.85 21.62 -0.60
N GLY A 75 24.14 22.52 -1.56
CA GLY A 75 25.28 22.40 -2.45
C GLY A 75 26.63 22.76 -1.80
N ARG A 76 26.61 23.31 -0.59
CA ARG A 76 27.80 23.70 0.17
C ARG A 76 27.88 22.99 1.53
N LEU A 77 27.16 21.88 1.69
CA LEU A 77 27.18 21.13 2.94
C LEU A 77 28.61 20.61 3.20
N GLN A 78 29.20 21.04 4.32
CA GLN A 78 30.48 20.52 4.78
C GLN A 78 30.23 19.51 5.89
N CYS A 79 30.38 18.24 5.55
CA CYS A 79 30.26 17.15 6.50
C CYS A 79 31.64 16.65 6.90
N GLN A 80 31.75 16.24 8.15
CA GLN A 80 32.92 15.59 8.69
C GLN A 80 32.49 14.25 9.27
N TRP A 81 33.44 13.31 9.29
CA TRP A 81 33.26 12.02 9.92
C TRP A 81 34.42 11.74 10.88
N SER A 82 34.14 10.95 11.90
CA SER A 82 35.15 10.43 12.83
C SER A 82 34.86 8.97 13.17
N ALA A 83 35.90 8.15 13.25
CA ALA A 83 35.85 6.81 13.81
C ALA A 83 36.47 6.80 15.22
N PRO A 84 36.23 5.75 16.03
CA PRO A 84 36.95 5.57 17.30
C PRO A 84 38.45 5.74 17.09
N ASP A 85 39.07 6.56 17.95
CA ASP A 85 40.52 6.82 17.95
C ASP A 85 41.08 7.54 16.71
N THR A 86 40.21 8.09 15.85
CA THR A 86 40.60 8.96 14.74
C THR A 86 40.07 10.38 14.93
N GLY A 87 40.85 11.38 14.51
CA GLY A 87 40.39 12.77 14.47
C GLY A 87 39.26 12.98 13.46
N GLU A 88 38.61 14.14 13.53
CA GLU A 88 37.61 14.52 12.52
C GLU A 88 38.26 14.66 11.14
N GLN A 89 37.65 14.05 10.14
CA GLN A 89 38.07 14.10 8.74
C GLN A 89 36.94 14.66 7.88
N LEU A 90 37.30 15.43 6.85
CA LEU A 90 36.31 15.94 5.90
C LEU A 90 35.70 14.77 5.12
N LEU A 91 34.36 14.77 5.01
CA LEU A 91 33.61 13.80 4.23
C LEU A 91 33.33 14.37 2.85
N ASP A 92 33.72 13.64 1.81
CA ASP A 92 33.35 13.99 0.43
C ASP A 92 31.88 13.64 0.20
N VAL A 93 31.06 14.66 -0.03
CA VAL A 93 29.61 14.56 -0.14
C VAL A 93 29.13 15.09 -1.48
N SER A 94 28.24 14.33 -2.12
CA SER A 94 27.51 14.75 -3.31
C SER A 94 26.10 15.16 -2.92
N ALA A 95 25.78 16.45 -3.06
CA ALA A 95 24.44 16.95 -2.75
C ALA A 95 23.38 16.30 -3.64
N LEU A 96 22.28 15.84 -3.05
CA LEU A 96 21.11 15.43 -3.83
C LEU A 96 20.31 16.68 -4.20
N GLY A 97 19.89 16.77 -5.46
CA GLY A 97 19.01 17.84 -5.92
C GLY A 97 17.63 17.76 -5.27
N SER A 98 16.91 18.89 -5.24
CA SER A 98 15.59 19.02 -4.59
C SER A 98 14.46 18.14 -5.17
N SER A 99 14.72 17.36 -6.22
CA SER A 99 13.70 16.53 -6.90
C SER A 99 13.73 15.04 -6.51
N THR A 100 14.54 14.65 -5.54
CA THR A 100 14.65 13.22 -5.18
C THR A 100 13.42 12.78 -4.40
N ARG A 101 12.79 11.67 -4.83
CA ARG A 101 11.64 11.06 -4.13
C ARG A 101 11.96 10.63 -2.69
N ALA A 102 13.24 10.59 -2.31
CA ALA A 102 13.67 10.47 -0.93
C ALA A 102 13.46 11.82 -0.24
N THR A 103 12.36 11.94 0.50
CA THR A 103 11.90 13.20 1.12
C THR A 103 12.89 13.81 2.09
N ASP A 104 13.74 12.98 2.70
CA ASP A 104 14.62 13.40 3.78
C ASP A 104 16.11 13.34 3.42
N ALA A 105 16.46 12.74 2.28
CA ALA A 105 17.85 12.67 1.83
C ALA A 105 18.33 14.02 1.28
N ILE A 106 19.56 14.39 1.63
CA ILE A 106 20.16 15.69 1.30
C ILE A 106 21.50 15.57 0.57
N ALA A 107 22.25 14.52 0.86
CA ALA A 107 23.57 14.27 0.27
C ALA A 107 23.86 12.78 0.26
N SER A 108 24.80 12.34 -0.56
CA SER A 108 25.34 10.98 -0.56
C SER A 108 26.85 11.02 -0.38
N PHE A 109 27.42 10.00 0.23
CA PHE A 109 28.88 9.84 0.32
C PHE A 109 29.28 8.39 0.10
N THR A 110 30.53 8.20 -0.31
CA THR A 110 31.16 6.89 -0.41
C THR A 110 32.09 6.71 0.79
N ALA A 111 31.92 5.62 1.55
CA ALA A 111 32.74 5.40 2.73
C ALA A 111 34.17 5.01 2.32
N GLY A 112 35.17 5.79 2.77
CA GLY A 112 36.58 5.46 2.61
C GLY A 112 37.11 4.43 3.61
N TYR A 113 36.29 4.06 4.60
CA TYR A 113 36.64 3.23 5.75
C TYR A 113 35.52 2.22 6.05
N SER A 114 35.86 1.10 6.70
CA SER A 114 34.90 0.12 7.21
C SER A 114 34.91 0.15 8.74
N GLY A 115 33.76 0.39 9.37
CA GLY A 115 33.60 0.40 10.81
C GLY A 115 32.57 1.42 11.29
N PRO A 116 32.44 1.61 12.60
CA PRO A 116 31.56 2.61 13.16
C PRO A 116 32.12 4.02 12.92
N ILE A 117 31.32 4.89 12.32
CA ILE A 117 31.64 6.30 12.11
C ILE A 117 30.56 7.19 12.72
N ARG A 118 30.95 8.37 13.20
CA ARG A 118 30.04 9.48 13.50
C ARG A 118 30.11 10.46 12.35
N VAL A 119 28.96 10.93 11.87
CA VAL A 119 28.89 11.98 10.85
C VAL A 119 28.26 13.23 11.44
N SER A 120 28.87 14.39 11.18
CA SER A 120 28.39 15.71 11.61
C SER A 120 28.52 16.67 10.45
N CYS A 121 27.51 17.50 10.20
CA CYS A 121 27.57 18.51 9.15
C CYS A 121 27.45 19.92 9.72
N LEU A 122 28.34 20.81 9.31
CA LEU A 122 28.38 22.20 9.73
C LEU A 122 27.06 22.91 9.39
N GLY A 123 26.56 23.70 10.34
CA GLY A 123 25.34 24.50 10.16
C GLY A 123 24.01 23.74 10.34
N TRP A 124 24.04 22.42 10.50
CA TRP A 124 22.84 21.62 10.80
C TRP A 124 22.99 20.77 12.07
N GLY A 125 24.18 20.19 12.28
CA GLY A 125 24.47 19.31 13.40
C GLY A 125 24.33 17.84 13.02
N ALA A 126 23.52 17.10 13.78
CA ALA A 126 23.42 15.66 13.65
C ALA A 126 22.63 15.24 12.40
N VAL A 127 23.16 14.27 11.65
CA VAL A 127 22.61 13.82 10.37
C VAL A 127 22.41 12.31 10.42
N TYR A 128 21.32 11.83 9.83
CA TYR A 128 21.04 10.40 9.77
C TYR A 128 21.74 9.80 8.57
N VAL A 129 22.35 8.62 8.74
CA VAL A 129 22.96 7.87 7.65
C VAL A 129 22.02 6.72 7.29
N ALA A 130 21.29 6.87 6.19
CA ALA A 130 20.42 5.84 5.66
C ALA A 130 21.24 4.79 4.89
N GLY A 131 20.85 3.52 5.05
CA GLY A 131 21.54 2.38 4.43
C GLY A 131 22.77 1.88 5.18
N ALA A 132 22.99 2.29 6.43
CA ALA A 132 24.08 1.78 7.26
C ALA A 132 23.99 0.25 7.44
N ASP A 133 25.15 -0.41 7.56
CA ASP A 133 25.22 -1.86 7.74
C ASP A 133 24.63 -2.24 9.10
N GLY A 134 23.54 -3.02 9.08
CA GLY A 134 22.77 -3.38 10.28
C GLY A 134 21.53 -2.53 10.54
N ALA A 135 21.14 -1.65 9.60
CA ALA A 135 19.83 -1.01 9.65
C ALA A 135 18.70 -2.05 9.74
N PRO A 136 17.67 -1.82 10.56
CA PRO A 136 16.51 -2.70 10.63
C PRO A 136 15.86 -2.81 9.24
N THR A 137 15.23 -3.95 8.97
CA THR A 137 14.56 -4.20 7.69
C THR A 137 13.55 -3.09 7.39
N ASP A 138 13.59 -2.55 6.17
CA ASP A 138 12.65 -1.54 5.67
C ASP A 138 11.27 -2.18 5.43
N TYR A 139 10.51 -2.34 6.52
CA TYR A 139 9.15 -2.87 6.48
C TYR A 139 8.21 -1.95 5.69
N ALA A 140 8.45 -0.64 5.66
CA ALA A 140 7.66 0.29 4.88
C ALA A 140 7.79 0.00 3.38
N GLY A 141 9.03 -0.17 2.89
CA GLY A 141 9.32 -0.59 1.52
C GLY A 141 8.70 -1.93 1.18
N VAL A 142 8.79 -2.93 2.07
CA VAL A 142 8.17 -4.24 1.86
C VAL A 142 6.64 -4.15 1.75
N LEU A 143 5.99 -3.40 2.65
CA LEU A 143 4.55 -3.18 2.62
C LEU A 143 4.10 -2.46 1.34
N LEU A 144 4.88 -1.48 0.86
CA LEU A 144 4.61 -0.78 -0.38
C LEU A 144 4.69 -1.72 -1.59
N VAL A 145 5.70 -2.59 -1.65
CA VAL A 145 5.85 -3.59 -2.71
C VAL A 145 4.67 -4.56 -2.70
N LEU A 146 4.32 -5.09 -1.53
CA LEU A 146 3.16 -5.99 -1.37
C LEU A 146 1.85 -5.30 -1.78
N ALA A 147 1.65 -4.05 -1.36
CA ALA A 147 0.49 -3.25 -1.77
C ALA A 147 0.42 -3.10 -3.29
N THR A 148 1.56 -2.82 -3.93
CA THR A 148 1.64 -2.63 -5.39
C THR A 148 1.29 -3.91 -6.13
N ILE A 149 1.87 -5.05 -5.73
CA ILE A 149 1.56 -6.36 -6.33
C ILE A 149 0.08 -6.72 -6.11
N ALA A 150 -0.43 -6.56 -4.89
CA ALA A 150 -1.81 -6.90 -4.56
C ALA A 150 -2.83 -6.03 -5.32
N LEU A 151 -2.58 -4.72 -5.44
CA LEU A 151 -3.45 -3.81 -6.19
C LEU A 151 -3.38 -4.06 -7.69
N THR A 152 -2.18 -4.25 -8.26
CA THR A 152 -2.01 -4.48 -9.70
C THR A 152 -2.63 -5.80 -10.16
N ALA A 153 -2.54 -6.86 -9.35
CA ALA A 153 -3.20 -8.14 -9.65
C ALA A 153 -4.70 -8.15 -9.27
N GLY A 154 -5.06 -7.53 -8.15
CA GLY A 154 -6.42 -7.54 -7.60
C GLY A 154 -7.40 -6.67 -8.37
N ALA A 155 -7.00 -5.47 -8.80
CA ALA A 155 -7.86 -4.55 -9.54
C ALA A 155 -8.47 -5.15 -10.82
N PRO A 156 -7.70 -5.76 -11.75
CA PRO A 156 -8.28 -6.33 -12.96
C PRO A 156 -9.19 -7.54 -12.66
N LEU A 157 -8.85 -8.36 -11.67
CA LEU A 157 -9.69 -9.51 -11.27
C LEU A 157 -11.02 -9.06 -10.66
N ALA A 158 -10.98 -8.06 -9.78
CA ALA A 158 -12.18 -7.49 -9.17
C ALA A 158 -13.08 -6.81 -10.22
N LEU A 159 -12.50 -6.02 -11.13
CA LEU A 159 -13.24 -5.40 -12.24
C LEU A 159 -13.85 -6.43 -13.17
N SER A 160 -13.14 -7.53 -13.46
CA SER A 160 -13.67 -8.65 -14.25
C SER A 160 -14.85 -9.33 -13.55
N GLY A 161 -14.74 -9.57 -12.23
CA GLY A 161 -15.83 -10.11 -11.42
C GLY A 161 -17.05 -9.19 -11.37
N LEU A 162 -16.85 -7.89 -11.19
CA LEU A 162 -17.91 -6.87 -11.21
C LEU A 162 -18.62 -6.83 -12.57
N ARG A 163 -17.88 -6.86 -13.68
CA ARG A 163 -18.46 -6.94 -15.04
C ARG A 163 -19.25 -8.23 -15.27
N ALA A 164 -18.80 -9.35 -14.72
CA ALA A 164 -19.55 -10.60 -14.80
C ALA A 164 -20.83 -10.56 -13.96
N ALA A 165 -20.79 -9.93 -12.78
CA ALA A 165 -21.96 -9.75 -11.92
C ALA A 165 -22.98 -8.77 -12.51
N SER A 166 -22.54 -7.67 -13.12
CA SER A 166 -23.44 -6.66 -13.72
C SER A 166 -24.16 -7.16 -14.98
N ARG A 167 -23.65 -8.23 -15.62
CA ARG A 167 -24.28 -8.88 -16.77
C ARG A 167 -25.30 -9.96 -16.38
N ARG A 168 -25.51 -10.23 -15.08
CA ARG A 168 -26.59 -11.12 -14.66
C ARG A 168 -27.93 -10.41 -14.89
N PRO A 169 -28.83 -10.96 -15.71
CA PRO A 169 -30.17 -10.40 -15.84
C PRO A 169 -30.85 -10.40 -14.46
N PRO A 170 -31.61 -9.35 -14.13
CA PRO A 170 -32.37 -9.32 -12.88
C PRO A 170 -33.28 -10.55 -12.83
N ARG A 171 -33.16 -11.37 -11.77
CA ARG A 171 -34.04 -12.50 -11.47
C ARG A 171 -35.42 -11.99 -11.02
N GLN A 172 -36.08 -11.17 -11.84
CA GLN A 172 -37.37 -10.57 -11.52
C GLN A 172 -38.57 -11.30 -12.16
N HIS A 173 -38.35 -12.39 -12.92
CA HIS A 173 -39.46 -13.11 -13.55
C HIS A 173 -39.88 -14.43 -12.88
N GLU A 174 -39.04 -15.09 -12.08
CA GLU A 174 -39.43 -16.38 -11.48
C GLU A 174 -40.33 -16.26 -10.24
N GLU A 175 -40.24 -15.18 -9.44
CA GLU A 175 -41.13 -15.02 -8.29
C GLU A 175 -42.55 -14.57 -8.68
N VAL A 176 -42.69 -13.80 -9.77
CA VAL A 176 -44.02 -13.34 -10.23
C VAL A 176 -44.79 -14.47 -10.91
N GLU A 177 -44.14 -15.30 -11.73
CA GLU A 177 -44.80 -16.50 -12.29
C GLU A 177 -45.19 -17.51 -11.21
N ARG A 178 -44.33 -17.71 -10.20
CA ARG A 178 -44.64 -18.64 -9.09
C ARG A 178 -45.77 -18.14 -8.19
N LEU A 179 -45.91 -16.82 -8.01
CA LEU A 179 -47.06 -16.25 -7.29
C LEU A 179 -48.36 -16.33 -8.11
N VAL A 180 -48.27 -16.15 -9.44
CA VAL A 180 -49.42 -16.27 -10.35
C VAL A 180 -49.92 -17.71 -10.47
N ASP A 181 -49.04 -18.71 -10.50
CA ASP A 181 -49.43 -20.12 -10.50
C ASP A 181 -50.09 -20.56 -9.19
N VAL A 182 -49.64 -20.04 -8.03
CA VAL A 182 -50.27 -20.32 -6.74
C VAL A 182 -51.68 -19.70 -6.64
N VAL A 183 -51.89 -18.50 -7.21
CA VAL A 183 -53.22 -17.86 -7.23
C VAL A 183 -54.16 -18.57 -8.22
N ARG A 184 -53.66 -19.08 -9.34
CA ARG A 184 -54.47 -19.79 -10.34
C ARG A 184 -54.88 -21.20 -9.88
N ALA A 185 -54.04 -21.88 -9.10
CA ALA A 185 -54.36 -23.19 -8.53
C ALA A 185 -55.38 -23.16 -7.38
N GLY A 186 -55.66 -21.99 -6.80
CA GLY A 186 -56.65 -21.83 -5.72
C GLY A 186 -58.05 -21.40 -6.19
N ALA A 187 -58.27 -21.15 -7.49
CA ALA A 187 -59.48 -20.51 -8.00
C ALA A 187 -60.38 -21.41 -8.88
N GLY A 188 -60.09 -22.70 -8.99
CA GLY A 188 -60.91 -23.64 -9.77
C GLY A 188 -61.04 -24.97 -9.04
N ASP A 189 -62.20 -25.19 -8.41
CA ASP A 189 -62.93 -26.48 -8.33
C ASP A 189 -63.84 -26.52 -7.09
N ASP A 190 -64.83 -25.61 -7.05
CA ASP A 190 -66.02 -25.76 -6.20
C ASP A 190 -67.28 -25.53 -7.08
N GLU A 191 -67.38 -26.26 -8.20
CA GLU A 191 -68.70 -26.47 -8.83
C GLU A 191 -69.43 -27.61 -8.12
N VAL A 192 -70.19 -27.21 -7.09
CA VAL A 192 -71.19 -28.03 -6.42
C VAL A 192 -72.39 -28.22 -7.36
N ALA A 193 -72.32 -29.19 -8.27
CA ALA A 193 -73.49 -29.61 -9.06
C ALA A 193 -74.40 -30.54 -8.22
N GLY A 194 -75.15 -29.94 -7.31
CA GLY A 194 -76.42 -30.49 -6.84
C GLY A 194 -77.41 -30.53 -8.02
N GLY A 195 -78.13 -31.60 -8.25
CA GLY A 195 -79.38 -31.84 -7.53
C GLY A 195 -80.54 -31.96 -8.52
N ASP A 196 -80.91 -33.20 -8.85
CA ASP A 196 -82.27 -33.75 -8.89
C ASP A 196 -83.45 -32.85 -9.32
N ARG A 197 -84.18 -33.23 -10.39
CA ARG A 197 -85.66 -33.23 -10.49
C ARG A 197 -86.22 -33.74 -11.84
N ARG A 198 -86.83 -34.94 -11.77
CA ARG A 198 -88.21 -35.35 -12.17
C ARG A 198 -88.82 -34.97 -13.53
N ASP A 199 -89.28 -36.03 -14.22
CA ASP A 199 -90.61 -36.29 -14.83
C ASP A 199 -91.44 -35.14 -15.42
N VAL A 200 -91.86 -35.28 -16.69
CA VAL A 200 -93.28 -35.35 -17.15
C VAL A 200 -93.31 -35.85 -18.60
N ALA A 201 -94.06 -36.94 -18.84
CA ALA A 201 -94.50 -37.41 -20.16
C ALA A 201 -95.87 -36.83 -20.54
N PRO A 202 -96.24 -36.89 -21.83
CA PRO A 202 -97.47 -37.59 -22.19
C PRO A 202 -97.25 -38.73 -23.19
#